data_AF-A0A7W1K4U1-F1
#
_entry.id   AF-A0A7W1K4U1-F1
#
_cell.length_a   1.000
_cell.length_b   1.000
_cell.length_c   1.000
_cell.angle_alpha   90.00
_cell.angle_beta   90.00
_cell.angle_gamma   90.00
#
_symmetry.space_group_name_H-M   'P 1'
#
loop_
_entity.id
_entity.type
_entity.pdbx_description
1 polymer ?
#
loop_
_entity_poly.entity_id
_entity_poly.type
_entity_poly.pdbx_seq_one_letter_code
_entity_poly.pdbx_strand_id
1 'polypeptide(L)'
;MRRRRLSALLTIMAIATSIVPLSAPPAFASARFHIECGFHHQKSDDPIVYPRQAGASHLHAFFGNTSTNSNSTWLSLRRAGTNCNNKGDKAAYWMPALYKNGSIVRAVAGHFYYRGVHKTLSVIKAYPPGLKVIAGNSAATRPQSTRVIAWSCQGSSGTGQATIRDCGSGEKVKVLIKFPSCWDGKRKDSPDHKSHMRYATRLAGGARGCPRTHPVPVPELTMAIS
;
A
#
# COMPACT_ATOMS: atom_id res chain seq x y z
N MET A 1 -76.67 -40.83 -36.80
CA MET A 1 -75.65 -39.76 -36.97
C MET A 1 -74.39 -40.12 -36.19
N ARG A 2 -73.27 -40.35 -36.90
CA ARG A 2 -72.02 -40.93 -36.37
C ARG A 2 -71.12 -39.82 -35.82
N ARG A 3 -71.04 -39.65 -34.50
CA ARG A 3 -70.15 -38.65 -33.87
C ARG A 3 -68.73 -39.19 -33.78
N ARG A 4 -67.81 -38.61 -34.57
CA ARG A 4 -66.36 -38.88 -34.50
C ARG A 4 -65.79 -38.25 -33.21
N ARG A 5 -65.10 -39.04 -32.39
CA ARG A 5 -64.31 -38.54 -31.26
C ARG A 5 -62.89 -38.25 -31.78
N LEU A 6 -62.45 -36.99 -31.67
CA LEU A 6 -61.07 -36.57 -31.95
C LEU A 6 -60.25 -36.74 -30.66
N SER A 7 -59.23 -37.59 -30.70
CA SER A 7 -58.24 -37.73 -29.63
C SER A 7 -57.19 -36.63 -29.79
N ALA A 8 -57.07 -35.74 -28.80
CA ALA A 8 -56.00 -34.75 -28.75
C ALA A 8 -54.75 -35.38 -28.11
N LEU A 9 -53.65 -35.44 -28.85
CA LEU A 9 -52.34 -35.86 -28.36
C LEU A 9 -51.69 -34.69 -27.61
N LEU A 10 -51.54 -34.80 -26.28
CA LEU A 10 -50.77 -33.88 -25.46
C LEU A 10 -49.27 -34.18 -25.64
N THR A 11 -48.52 -33.24 -26.23
CA THR A 11 -47.07 -33.32 -26.34
C THR A 11 -46.44 -32.66 -25.12
N ILE A 12 -45.78 -33.45 -24.27
CA ILE A 12 -45.04 -32.95 -23.09
C ILE A 12 -43.66 -32.50 -23.57
N MET A 13 -43.42 -31.19 -23.63
CA MET A 13 -42.09 -30.60 -23.87
C MET A 13 -41.27 -30.65 -22.57
N ALA A 14 -40.28 -31.53 -22.50
CA ALA A 14 -39.30 -31.57 -21.42
C ALA A 14 -38.32 -30.40 -21.56
N ILE A 15 -38.39 -29.42 -20.65
CA ILE A 15 -37.44 -28.31 -20.60
C ILE A 15 -36.19 -28.77 -19.84
N ALA A 16 -35.12 -29.09 -20.57
CA ALA A 16 -33.82 -29.37 -20.00
C ALA A 16 -33.17 -28.07 -19.50
N THR A 17 -33.18 -27.84 -18.18
CA THR A 17 -32.47 -26.74 -17.54
C THR A 17 -30.97 -27.01 -17.56
N SER A 18 -30.27 -26.36 -18.49
CA SER A 18 -28.81 -26.43 -18.57
C SER A 18 -28.19 -25.65 -17.40
N ILE A 19 -27.63 -26.37 -16.43
CA ILE A 19 -26.83 -25.77 -15.36
C ILE A 19 -25.50 -25.35 -15.98
N VAL A 20 -25.35 -24.06 -16.28
CA VAL A 20 -24.06 -23.50 -16.69
C VAL A 20 -23.22 -23.31 -15.43
N PRO A 21 -22.09 -24.02 -15.25
CA PRO A 21 -21.22 -23.78 -14.11
C PRO A 21 -20.65 -22.37 -14.20
N LEU A 22 -20.97 -21.54 -13.21
CA LEU A 22 -20.43 -20.18 -13.10
C LEU A 22 -18.93 -20.30 -12.80
N SER A 23 -18.11 -20.20 -13.86
CA SER A 23 -16.66 -20.15 -13.70
C SER A 23 -16.30 -18.87 -12.95
N ALA A 24 -15.87 -19.00 -11.69
CA ALA A 24 -15.29 -17.89 -10.97
C ALA A 24 -14.11 -17.32 -11.79
N PRO A 25 -14.02 -15.99 -11.97
CA PRO A 25 -12.89 -15.41 -12.69
C PRO A 25 -11.59 -15.85 -12.00
N PRO A 26 -10.52 -16.14 -12.75
CA PRO A 26 -9.25 -16.53 -12.16
C PRO A 26 -8.84 -15.48 -11.14
N ALA A 27 -8.66 -15.91 -9.90
CA ALA A 27 -8.08 -15.07 -8.87
C ALA A 27 -6.68 -14.67 -9.37
N PHE A 28 -6.49 -13.42 -9.77
CA PHE A 28 -5.16 -12.88 -9.98
C PHE A 28 -4.44 -12.97 -8.64
N ALA A 29 -3.59 -13.99 -8.47
CA ALA A 29 -2.68 -14.08 -7.36
C ALA A 29 -1.74 -12.87 -7.45
N SER A 30 -2.07 -11.79 -6.73
CA SER A 30 -1.15 -10.65 -6.65
C SER A 30 0.07 -11.14 -5.87
N ALA A 31 1.23 -11.27 -6.53
CA ALA A 31 2.47 -11.54 -5.83
C ALA A 31 2.64 -10.51 -4.72
N ARG A 32 2.64 -10.97 -3.48
CA ARG A 32 2.72 -10.13 -2.29
C ARG A 32 3.66 -10.78 -1.30
N PHE A 33 4.53 -9.99 -0.70
CA PHE A 33 5.12 -10.34 0.58
C PHE A 33 4.83 -9.21 1.57
N HIS A 34 4.74 -9.61 2.83
CA HIS A 34 4.31 -8.75 3.93
C HIS A 34 5.34 -8.87 5.05
N ILE A 35 5.74 -7.72 5.57
CA ILE A 35 6.62 -7.60 6.72
C ILE A 35 5.85 -6.95 7.86
N GLU A 36 6.00 -7.48 9.07
CA GLU A 36 5.43 -6.90 10.28
C GLU A 36 6.56 -6.44 11.20
N CYS A 37 6.47 -5.21 11.67
CA CYS A 37 7.44 -4.63 12.58
C CYS A 37 6.69 -3.91 13.70
N GLY A 38 7.15 -4.10 14.94
CA GLY A 38 6.69 -3.27 16.05
C GLY A 38 7.18 -1.83 15.90
N PHE A 39 6.57 -0.91 16.64
CA PHE A 39 7.16 0.39 16.89
C PHE A 39 8.60 0.25 17.42
N HIS A 40 9.53 1.08 16.94
CA HIS A 40 10.91 1.13 17.44
C HIS A 40 11.17 2.37 18.31
N HIS A 41 11.12 3.56 17.71
CA HIS A 41 11.44 4.81 18.38
C HIS A 41 10.79 6.01 17.71
N GLN A 42 10.85 7.16 18.38
CA GLN A 42 10.48 8.46 17.84
C GLN A 42 11.68 9.39 17.79
N LYS A 43 11.79 10.17 16.71
CA LYS A 43 12.83 11.18 16.55
C LYS A 43 12.44 12.23 15.53
N SER A 44 12.90 13.46 15.73
CA SER A 44 12.77 14.58 14.78
C SER A 44 13.81 14.52 13.64
N ASP A 45 14.09 13.32 13.14
CA ASP A 45 15.08 13.08 12.09
C ASP A 45 14.40 12.67 10.78
N ASP A 46 14.96 13.06 9.63
CA ASP A 46 14.55 12.54 8.33
C ASP A 46 15.77 12.37 7.42
N PRO A 47 16.27 11.14 7.20
CA PRO A 47 17.44 10.90 6.34
C PRO A 47 17.18 11.10 4.84
N ILE A 48 15.92 11.32 4.43
CA ILE A 48 15.58 11.66 3.03
C ILE A 48 15.57 13.17 2.86
N VAL A 49 14.74 13.88 3.64
CA VAL A 49 14.47 15.32 3.49
C VAL A 49 15.53 16.19 4.16
N TYR A 50 16.03 15.78 5.33
CA TYR A 50 17.01 16.52 6.13
C TYR A 50 18.25 15.65 6.44
N PRO A 51 18.95 15.14 5.42
CA PRO A 51 20.08 14.25 5.62
C PRO A 51 21.18 14.96 6.42
N ARG A 52 21.71 14.27 7.44
CA ARG A 52 22.73 14.75 8.39
C ARG A 52 22.34 15.97 9.23
N GLN A 53 21.05 16.30 9.28
CA GLN A 53 20.53 17.39 10.09
C GLN A 53 19.64 16.81 11.19
N ALA A 54 20.27 16.40 12.29
CA ALA A 54 19.55 15.83 13.43
C ALA A 54 18.57 16.85 14.03
N GLY A 55 17.34 16.42 14.31
CA GLY A 55 16.31 17.28 14.90
C GLY A 55 15.65 18.28 13.95
N ALA A 56 16.04 18.35 12.68
CA ALA A 56 15.52 19.34 11.72
C ALA A 56 14.12 19.01 11.18
N SER A 57 13.61 17.79 11.40
CA SER A 57 12.27 17.40 10.97
C SER A 57 11.23 17.60 12.08
N HIS A 58 9.95 17.45 11.74
CA HIS A 58 8.94 17.15 12.75
C HIS A 58 9.15 15.73 13.31
N LEU A 59 8.45 15.42 14.42
CA LEU A 59 8.57 14.12 15.07
C LEU A 59 8.04 12.99 14.18
N HIS A 60 8.85 11.96 13.98
CA HIS A 60 8.48 10.74 13.27
C HIS A 60 8.36 9.55 14.21
N ALA A 61 7.52 8.59 13.87
CA ALA A 61 7.52 7.24 14.43
C ALA A 61 8.20 6.27 13.46
N PHE A 62 9.23 5.56 13.93
CA PHE A 62 10.07 4.67 13.12
C PHE A 62 9.81 3.18 13.39
N PHE A 63 9.97 2.38 12.33
CA PHE A 63 9.76 0.93 12.31
C PHE A 63 10.85 0.24 11.46
N GLY A 64 11.10 -1.03 11.76
CA GLY A 64 12.01 -1.87 11.01
C GLY A 64 13.46 -1.69 11.42
N ASN A 65 14.24 -1.01 10.59
CA ASN A 65 15.67 -0.85 10.85
C ASN A 65 15.94 -0.11 12.18
N THR A 66 16.69 -0.77 13.07
CA THR A 66 16.91 -0.31 14.44
C THR A 66 17.99 0.77 14.58
N SER A 67 18.64 1.16 13.48
CA SER A 67 19.68 2.20 13.44
C SER A 67 19.23 3.51 12.79
N THR A 68 17.98 3.59 12.33
CA THR A 68 17.49 4.73 11.55
C THR A 68 17.62 6.05 12.30
N ASN A 69 18.21 7.05 11.65
CA ASN A 69 18.39 8.43 12.12
C ASN A 69 18.79 9.33 10.94
N SER A 70 19.01 10.63 11.17
CA SER A 70 19.38 11.62 10.15
C SER A 70 20.65 11.30 9.37
N ASN A 71 21.59 10.52 9.92
CA ASN A 71 22.83 10.10 9.26
C ASN A 71 22.70 8.79 8.47
N SER A 72 21.51 8.18 8.43
CA SER A 72 21.33 6.87 7.80
C SER A 72 21.60 6.91 6.30
N THR A 73 22.38 5.91 5.84
CA THR A 73 22.65 5.64 4.43
C THR A 73 22.19 4.23 4.10
N TRP A 74 22.08 3.90 2.81
CA TRP A 74 21.80 2.53 2.39
C TRP A 74 22.76 1.51 3.03
N LEU A 75 24.05 1.84 3.09
CA LEU A 75 25.07 0.94 3.61
C LEU A 75 24.96 0.78 5.14
N SER A 76 24.71 1.87 5.88
CA SER A 76 24.52 1.78 7.34
C SER A 76 23.28 0.95 7.67
N LEU A 77 22.17 1.18 6.96
CA LEU A 77 20.93 0.42 7.12
C LEU A 77 21.16 -1.07 6.81
N ARG A 78 21.89 -1.39 5.74
CA ARG A 78 22.15 -2.79 5.35
C ARG A 78 22.95 -3.57 6.39
N ARG A 79 23.83 -2.89 7.15
CA ARG A 79 24.65 -3.49 8.22
C ARG A 79 23.93 -3.60 9.56
N ALA A 80 22.79 -2.94 9.73
CA ALA A 80 22.09 -2.85 10.99
C ALA A 80 21.08 -3.97 11.24
N GLY A 81 20.55 -4.00 12.47
CA GLY A 81 19.46 -4.87 12.91
C GLY A 81 18.09 -4.44 12.38
N THR A 82 17.09 -5.28 12.63
CA THR A 82 15.68 -5.00 12.34
C THR A 82 14.78 -5.58 13.44
N ASN A 83 13.75 -4.84 13.84
CA ASN A 83 12.73 -5.32 14.76
C ASN A 83 11.56 -6.03 14.06
N CYS A 84 11.63 -6.19 12.72
CA CYS A 84 10.61 -6.92 11.97
C CYS A 84 10.66 -8.44 12.18
N ASN A 85 9.56 -9.11 11.83
CA ASN A 85 9.45 -10.57 11.78
C ASN A 85 10.42 -11.20 10.77
N ASN A 86 10.62 -10.57 9.61
CA ASN A 86 11.61 -10.98 8.62
C ASN A 86 12.96 -10.28 8.86
N LYS A 87 13.97 -11.03 9.30
CA LYS A 87 15.31 -10.48 9.60
C LYS A 87 16.11 -10.05 8.37
N GLY A 88 15.69 -10.48 7.18
CA GLY A 88 16.24 -10.04 5.90
C GLY A 88 15.83 -8.62 5.52
N ASP A 89 14.72 -8.11 6.07
CA ASP A 89 14.28 -6.74 5.80
C ASP A 89 15.09 -5.72 6.60
N LYS A 90 15.85 -4.91 5.88
CA LYS A 90 16.71 -3.84 6.44
C LYS A 90 16.19 -2.44 6.10
N ALA A 91 14.99 -2.34 5.53
CA ALA A 91 14.38 -1.06 5.21
C ALA A 91 14.06 -0.25 6.48
N ALA A 92 14.16 1.07 6.36
CA ALA A 92 13.69 2.01 7.35
C ALA A 92 12.30 2.50 6.91
N TYR A 93 11.32 2.39 7.80
CA TYR A 93 9.98 2.93 7.56
C TYR A 93 9.63 3.93 8.64
N TRP A 94 9.04 5.05 8.26
CA TRP A 94 8.56 6.04 9.22
C TRP A 94 7.40 6.85 8.68
N MET A 95 6.63 7.41 9.60
CA MET A 95 5.57 8.37 9.32
C MET A 95 5.58 9.49 10.38
N PRO A 96 4.96 10.65 10.11
CA PRO A 96 4.75 11.68 11.13
C PRO A 96 4.08 11.08 12.38
N ALA A 97 4.59 11.42 13.56
CA ALA A 97 3.93 11.08 14.81
C ALA A 97 2.55 11.76 14.84
N LEU A 98 1.51 10.99 15.16
CA LEU A 98 0.15 11.49 15.24
C LEU A 98 -0.09 12.12 16.61
N TYR A 99 -0.81 13.23 16.64
CA TYR A 99 -1.20 13.92 17.87
C TYR A 99 -2.73 14.03 17.97
N LYS A 100 -3.26 13.91 19.19
CA LYS A 100 -4.64 14.25 19.56
C LYS A 100 -4.58 15.20 20.75
N ASN A 101 -5.03 16.44 20.57
CA ASN A 101 -5.06 17.47 21.61
C ASN A 101 -3.70 17.67 22.33
N GLY A 102 -2.61 17.75 21.56
CA GLY A 102 -1.26 17.95 22.10
C GLY A 102 -0.57 16.68 22.61
N SER A 103 -1.30 15.58 22.78
CA SER A 103 -0.74 14.29 23.20
C SER A 103 -0.43 13.39 22.02
N ILE A 104 0.69 12.68 22.08
CA ILE A 104 1.10 11.71 21.06
C ILE A 104 0.13 10.51 21.07
N VAL A 105 -0.41 10.18 19.90
CA VAL A 105 -1.06 8.90 19.64
C VAL A 105 0.03 7.89 19.30
N ARG A 106 0.34 7.02 20.26
CA ARG A 106 1.44 6.06 20.14
C ARG A 106 1.15 5.03 19.05
N ALA A 107 2.02 4.96 18.05
CA ALA A 107 2.01 3.86 17.11
C ALA A 107 2.40 2.54 17.79
N VAL A 108 1.76 1.46 17.38
CA VAL A 108 1.91 0.12 17.94
C VAL A 108 2.65 -0.79 16.97
N ALA A 109 2.17 -0.90 15.73
CA ALA A 109 2.71 -1.82 14.75
C ALA A 109 2.59 -1.28 13.33
N GLY A 110 3.53 -1.67 12.47
CA GLY A 110 3.52 -1.41 11.05
C GLY A 110 3.48 -2.72 10.25
N HIS A 111 2.53 -2.82 9.33
CA HIS A 111 2.49 -3.86 8.31
C HIS A 111 2.87 -3.26 6.95
N PHE A 112 3.93 -3.80 6.36
CA PHE A 112 4.53 -3.31 5.12
C PHE A 112 4.27 -4.32 4.01
N TYR A 113 3.37 -3.96 3.10
CA TYR A 113 2.98 -4.82 1.98
C TYR A 113 3.71 -4.38 0.73
N TYR A 114 4.48 -5.29 0.13
CA TYR A 114 5.08 -5.13 -1.19
C TYR A 114 4.23 -5.90 -2.18
N ARG A 115 3.51 -5.19 -3.06
CA ARG A 115 2.54 -5.81 -3.97
C ARG A 115 2.94 -5.68 -5.42
N GLY A 116 2.80 -6.78 -6.14
CA GLY A 116 2.79 -6.80 -7.59
C GLY A 116 1.45 -6.33 -8.13
N VAL A 117 1.40 -5.08 -8.57
CA VAL A 117 0.15 -4.39 -8.95
C VAL A 117 -0.07 -4.28 -10.45
N HIS A 118 0.92 -4.69 -11.23
CA HIS A 118 0.91 -4.69 -12.69
C HIS A 118 0.34 -5.99 -13.24
N LYS A 119 -0.24 -5.93 -14.45
CA LYS A 119 -0.83 -7.09 -15.14
C LYS A 119 0.18 -8.23 -15.29
N THR A 120 1.40 -7.89 -15.66
CA THR A 120 2.50 -8.84 -15.85
C THR A 120 3.44 -8.75 -14.66
N LEU A 121 3.48 -9.76 -13.79
CA LEU A 121 4.32 -9.72 -12.59
C LEU A 121 5.82 -9.79 -12.91
N SER A 122 6.20 -10.47 -14.00
CA SER A 122 7.61 -10.65 -14.39
C SER A 122 8.31 -9.36 -14.83
N VAL A 123 7.56 -8.29 -15.14
CA VAL A 123 8.18 -6.98 -15.47
C VAL A 123 8.58 -6.20 -14.23
N ILE A 124 8.04 -6.53 -13.06
CA ILE A 124 8.29 -5.82 -11.81
C ILE A 124 9.73 -6.08 -11.35
N LYS A 125 10.49 -5.02 -11.15
CA LYS A 125 11.89 -5.06 -10.70
C LYS A 125 11.97 -4.83 -9.20
N ALA A 126 12.94 -5.48 -8.55
CA ALA A 126 13.28 -5.17 -7.17
C ALA A 126 13.67 -3.68 -7.03
N TYR A 127 13.47 -3.10 -5.85
CA TYR A 127 13.96 -1.76 -5.57
C TYR A 127 15.49 -1.70 -5.75
N PRO A 128 16.02 -0.70 -6.50
CA PRO A 128 17.46 -0.54 -6.60
C PRO A 128 18.05 -0.16 -5.24
N PRO A 129 19.29 -0.59 -4.94
CA PRO A 129 19.96 -0.25 -3.69
C PRO A 129 20.00 1.27 -3.42
N GLY A 130 19.36 1.68 -2.33
CA GLY A 130 19.31 3.07 -1.87
C GLY A 130 18.20 3.92 -2.47
N LEU A 131 17.19 3.32 -3.12
CA LEU A 131 15.97 4.03 -3.50
C LEU A 131 15.32 4.67 -2.26
N LYS A 132 15.00 5.96 -2.35
CA LYS A 132 14.26 6.71 -1.32
C LYS A 132 12.88 7.00 -1.85
N VAL A 133 11.82 6.78 -1.08
CA VAL A 133 10.45 7.00 -1.59
C VAL A 133 9.63 7.73 -0.54
N ILE A 134 8.98 8.83 -0.93
CA ILE A 134 8.03 9.56 -0.08
C ILE A 134 6.63 9.49 -0.69
N ALA A 135 5.67 9.00 0.09
CA ALA A 135 4.25 9.08 -0.21
C ALA A 135 3.61 10.34 0.38
N GLY A 136 2.56 10.84 -0.27
CA GLY A 136 1.82 12.02 0.19
C GLY A 136 2.57 13.34 0.07
N ASN A 137 2.04 14.38 0.70
CA ASN A 137 2.58 15.74 0.73
C ASN A 137 2.55 16.28 2.16
N SER A 138 3.73 16.59 2.72
CA SER A 138 3.87 17.14 4.07
C SER A 138 3.42 18.60 4.17
N ALA A 139 3.32 19.32 3.05
CA ALA A 139 2.82 20.69 2.99
C ALA A 139 1.30 20.76 2.66
N ALA A 140 0.58 19.62 2.71
CA ALA A 140 -0.84 19.59 2.38
C ALA A 140 -1.67 20.35 3.44
N THR A 141 -2.43 21.36 3.00
CA THR A 141 -3.39 22.12 3.83
C THR A 141 -4.82 21.59 3.73
N ARG A 142 -5.04 20.55 2.93
CA ARG A 142 -6.33 19.87 2.74
C ARG A 142 -6.13 18.36 2.71
N PRO A 143 -7.19 17.56 2.99
CA PRO A 143 -7.11 16.11 2.94
C PRO A 143 -6.60 15.62 1.58
N GLN A 144 -5.67 14.67 1.60
CA GLN A 144 -5.15 14.04 0.39
C GLN A 144 -6.07 12.89 -0.06
N SER A 145 -5.95 12.48 -1.32
CA SER A 145 -6.76 11.38 -1.85
C SER A 145 -6.59 10.10 -1.02
N THR A 146 -7.69 9.36 -0.81
CA THR A 146 -7.71 8.01 -0.23
C THR A 146 -6.95 6.97 -1.07
N ARG A 147 -6.53 7.35 -2.29
CA ARG A 147 -5.59 6.57 -3.10
C ARG A 147 -4.14 6.65 -2.59
N VAL A 148 -3.83 7.65 -1.76
CA VAL A 148 -2.50 7.86 -1.16
C VAL A 148 -2.53 7.60 0.34
N ILE A 149 -3.46 8.23 1.06
CA ILE A 149 -3.59 8.10 2.51
C ILE A 149 -5.05 7.86 2.89
N ALA A 150 -5.31 6.78 3.64
CA ALA A 150 -6.66 6.38 4.03
C ALA A 150 -6.68 5.98 5.50
N TRP A 151 -7.55 6.62 6.28
CA TRP A 151 -7.71 6.40 7.71
C TRP A 151 -8.93 5.52 7.98
N SER A 152 -8.82 4.61 8.94
CA SER A 152 -9.93 3.79 9.43
C SER A 152 -9.74 3.50 10.91
N CYS A 153 -10.72 2.84 11.53
CA CYS A 153 -10.51 2.20 12.82
C CYS A 153 -10.09 0.75 12.59
N GLN A 154 -9.39 0.18 13.55
CA GLN A 154 -9.10 -1.24 13.56
C GLN A 154 -10.42 -2.05 13.51
N GLY A 155 -10.41 -3.18 12.81
CA GLY A 155 -11.62 -4.01 12.62
C GLY A 155 -12.71 -3.45 11.69
N SER A 156 -12.61 -2.20 11.24
CA SER A 156 -13.59 -1.62 10.31
C SER A 156 -13.54 -2.28 8.93
N SER A 157 -14.70 -2.69 8.39
CA SER A 157 -14.86 -3.30 7.05
C SER A 157 -15.13 -2.29 5.92
N GLY A 158 -15.15 -0.98 6.23
CA GLY A 158 -15.41 0.09 5.26
C GLY A 158 -14.19 0.63 4.51
N THR A 159 -14.43 1.43 3.48
CA THR A 159 -13.38 2.20 2.79
C THR A 159 -12.79 3.26 3.72
N GLY A 160 -11.46 3.36 3.77
CA GLY A 160 -10.82 4.39 4.59
C GLY A 160 -11.12 5.80 4.10
N GLN A 161 -11.06 6.77 5.03
CA GLN A 161 -11.40 8.18 4.82
C GLN A 161 -10.13 9.02 4.62
N ALA A 162 -10.29 10.20 4.00
CA ALA A 162 -9.17 11.12 3.75
C ALA A 162 -8.69 11.84 5.03
N THR A 163 -9.56 11.92 6.04
CA THR A 163 -9.29 12.56 7.34
C THR A 163 -9.14 11.52 8.44
N ILE A 164 -8.37 11.86 9.47
CA ILE A 164 -8.20 11.03 10.67
C ILE A 164 -9.57 10.82 11.32
N ARG A 165 -9.88 9.58 11.67
CA ARG A 165 -11.13 9.20 12.33
C ARG A 165 -10.91 9.09 13.83
N ASP A 166 -11.82 9.64 14.62
CA ASP A 166 -11.89 9.30 16.04
C ASP A 166 -12.56 7.93 16.18
N CYS A 167 -11.82 6.97 16.73
CA CYS A 167 -12.27 5.59 16.87
C CYS A 167 -12.95 5.32 18.22
N GLY A 168 -13.01 6.32 19.10
CA GLY A 168 -13.46 6.14 20.48
C GLY A 168 -12.37 5.56 21.38
N SER A 169 -12.72 5.36 22.64
CA SER A 169 -11.78 4.85 23.64
C SER A 169 -11.50 3.37 23.44
N GLY A 170 -10.24 2.95 23.57
CA GLY A 170 -9.81 1.54 23.45
C GLY A 170 -9.60 1.03 22.02
N GLU A 171 -10.17 1.72 21.02
CA GLU A 171 -9.99 1.36 19.61
C GLU A 171 -8.77 2.03 19.00
N LYS A 172 -8.07 1.28 18.13
CA LYS A 172 -6.89 1.79 17.43
C LYS A 172 -7.29 2.48 16.14
N VAL A 173 -6.77 3.69 15.92
CA VAL A 173 -6.79 4.30 14.59
C VAL A 173 -5.79 3.56 13.71
N LYS A 174 -6.15 3.36 12.44
CA LYS A 174 -5.31 2.75 11.42
C LYS A 174 -5.14 3.70 10.25
N VAL A 175 -3.92 3.83 9.76
CA VAL A 175 -3.61 4.54 8.51
C VAL A 175 -3.06 3.58 7.47
N LEU A 176 -3.55 3.70 6.25
CA LEU A 176 -2.99 3.07 5.05
C LEU A 176 -2.33 4.15 4.21
N ILE A 177 -1.03 4.01 3.97
CA ILE A 177 -0.23 4.90 3.12
C ILE A 177 0.26 4.10 1.92
N LYS A 178 -0.14 4.49 0.71
CA LYS A 178 0.25 3.85 -0.55
C LYS A 178 1.36 4.67 -1.22
N PHE A 179 2.43 4.00 -1.58
CA PHE A 179 3.60 4.60 -2.20
C PHE A 179 3.52 4.52 -3.73
N PRO A 180 4.18 5.42 -4.46
CA PRO A 180 4.33 5.30 -5.90
C PRO A 180 5.10 4.02 -6.26
N SER A 181 4.80 3.43 -7.42
CA SER A 181 5.30 2.11 -7.84
C SER A 181 5.92 2.11 -9.25
N CYS A 182 6.16 3.29 -9.82
CA CYS A 182 6.78 3.48 -11.13
C CYS A 182 8.03 4.35 -10.98
N TRP A 183 9.19 3.76 -11.24
CA TRP A 183 10.49 4.40 -11.13
C TRP A 183 10.97 4.89 -12.51
N ASP A 184 11.68 6.02 -12.54
CA ASP A 184 12.28 6.56 -13.78
C ASP A 184 13.43 5.72 -14.35
N GLY A 185 13.88 4.70 -13.61
CA GLY A 185 14.95 3.79 -14.03
C GLY A 185 16.36 4.35 -13.84
N LYS A 186 16.49 5.56 -13.29
CA LYS A 186 17.76 6.30 -13.23
C LYS A 186 18.10 6.77 -11.82
N ARG A 187 17.19 7.52 -11.19
CA ARG A 187 17.49 8.28 -9.96
C ARG A 187 16.99 7.55 -8.73
N LYS A 188 17.87 7.30 -7.77
CA LYS A 188 17.50 6.73 -6.45
C LYS A 188 16.80 7.76 -5.55
N ASP A 189 17.01 9.02 -5.86
CA ASP A 189 16.45 10.20 -5.19
C ASP A 189 16.48 11.35 -6.20
N SER A 190 15.50 12.24 -6.13
CA SER A 190 15.43 13.46 -6.96
C SER A 190 15.59 14.68 -6.06
N PRO A 191 15.91 15.88 -6.60
CA PRO A 191 16.07 17.09 -5.77
C PRO A 191 14.84 17.42 -4.90
N ASP A 192 13.64 17.04 -5.34
CA ASP A 192 12.37 17.19 -4.63
C ASP A 192 11.94 15.94 -3.84
N HIS A 193 12.81 14.91 -3.79
CA HIS A 193 12.59 13.60 -3.16
C HIS A 193 11.38 12.80 -3.66
N LYS A 194 10.74 13.23 -4.75
CA LYS A 194 9.46 12.68 -5.23
C LYS A 194 9.45 12.43 -6.74
N SER A 195 9.98 13.35 -7.54
CA SER A 195 9.83 13.33 -9.01
C SER A 195 10.49 12.15 -9.73
N HIS A 196 11.35 11.36 -9.09
CA HIS A 196 11.89 10.12 -9.63
C HIS A 196 10.92 8.92 -9.53
N MET A 197 9.78 9.10 -8.87
CA MET A 197 8.73 8.10 -8.69
C MET A 197 7.37 8.63 -9.17
N ARG A 198 6.52 7.74 -9.69
CA ARG A 198 5.10 8.01 -10.00
C ARG A 198 4.19 6.89 -9.53
N TYR A 199 2.96 7.26 -9.22
CA TYR A 199 1.89 6.28 -8.99
C TYR A 199 1.52 5.61 -10.32
N ALA A 200 1.33 4.30 -10.28
CA ALA A 200 0.79 3.58 -11.43
C ALA A 200 -0.65 4.05 -11.71
N THR A 201 -0.96 4.31 -12.97
CA THR A 201 -2.30 4.71 -13.41
C THR A 201 -3.08 3.50 -13.90
N ARG A 202 -4.41 3.61 -13.90
CA ARG A 202 -5.24 2.62 -14.59
C ARG A 202 -5.03 2.76 -16.09
N LEU A 203 -4.72 1.64 -16.74
CA LEU A 203 -4.70 1.48 -18.19
C LEU A 203 -6.07 1.00 -18.69
N ALA A 204 -6.26 1.05 -20.01
CA ALA A 204 -7.37 0.36 -20.67
C ALA A 204 -7.41 -1.13 -20.25
N GLY A 205 -8.61 -1.65 -19.97
CA GLY A 205 -8.80 -3.01 -19.48
C GLY A 205 -8.52 -3.23 -17.98
N GLY A 206 -8.43 -2.17 -17.18
CA GLY A 206 -8.41 -2.25 -15.71
C GLY A 206 -7.05 -2.59 -15.07
N ALA A 207 -6.04 -2.92 -15.88
CA ALA A 207 -4.66 -3.10 -15.43
C ALA A 207 -4.07 -1.79 -14.89
N ARG A 208 -3.06 -1.87 -14.02
CA ARG A 208 -2.22 -0.72 -13.65
C ARG A 208 -0.91 -0.72 -14.43
N GLY A 209 -0.51 0.47 -14.87
CA GLY A 209 0.66 0.68 -15.71
C GLY A 209 1.48 1.88 -15.30
N CYS A 210 2.72 1.90 -15.76
CA CYS A 210 3.61 3.02 -15.55
C CYS A 210 3.60 3.98 -16.75
N PRO A 211 3.70 5.30 -16.50
CA PRO A 211 3.83 6.26 -17.59
C PRO A 211 5.18 6.09 -18.29
N ARG A 212 5.28 6.53 -19.56
CA ARG A 212 6.53 6.48 -20.34
C ARG A 212 7.72 7.17 -19.66
N THR A 213 7.46 8.18 -18.84
CA THR A 213 8.49 8.90 -18.07
C THR A 213 9.03 8.10 -16.88
N HIS A 214 8.30 7.07 -16.42
CA HIS A 214 8.67 6.23 -15.28
C HIS A 214 8.55 4.74 -15.62
N PRO A 215 9.29 4.25 -16.62
CA PRO A 215 8.98 2.99 -17.29
C PRO A 215 9.28 1.74 -16.46
N VAL A 216 9.94 1.86 -15.30
CA VAL A 216 10.36 0.72 -14.50
C VAL A 216 9.33 0.45 -13.39
N PRO A 217 8.48 -0.58 -13.53
CA PRO A 217 7.58 -0.97 -12.46
C PRO A 217 8.38 -1.61 -11.31
N VAL A 218 8.06 -1.19 -10.10
CA VAL A 218 8.62 -1.74 -8.86
C VAL A 218 7.47 -2.13 -7.93
N PRO A 219 7.68 -2.93 -6.86
CA PRO A 219 6.60 -3.27 -5.95
C PRO A 219 5.89 -2.02 -5.41
N GLU A 220 4.57 -2.06 -5.32
CA GLU A 220 3.81 -1.03 -4.59
C GLU A 220 3.96 -1.31 -3.10
N LEU A 221 4.69 -0.44 -2.39
CA LEU A 221 4.72 -0.44 -0.94
C LEU A 221 3.41 0.14 -0.40
N THR A 222 2.83 -0.53 0.58
CA THR A 222 1.78 0.04 1.43
C THR A 222 2.13 -0.16 2.88
N MET A 223 2.17 0.95 3.61
CA MET A 223 2.30 0.97 5.06
C MET A 223 0.91 0.96 5.67
N ALA A 224 0.62 -0.03 6.51
CA ALA A 224 -0.56 -0.06 7.35
C ALA A 224 -0.11 0.06 8.81
N ILE A 225 -0.38 1.20 9.44
CA ILE A 225 0.09 1.50 10.80
C ILE A 225 -1.11 1.64 11.72
N SER A 226 -1.03 1.03 12.90
CA SER A 226 -1.97 1.15 14.01
C SER A 226 -1.29 1.57 15.30
#